data_AF-A0A535QEV4-F1
#
_entry.id   AF-A0A535QEV4-F1
#
_cell.length_a   1.000
_cell.length_b   1.000
_cell.length_c   1.000
_cell.angle_alpha   90.00
_cell.angle_beta   90.00
_cell.angle_gamma   90.00
#
_symmetry.space_group_name_H-M   'P 1'
#
loop_
_entity.id
_entity.type
_entity.pdbx_description
1 polymer ?
#
loop_
_entity_poly.entity_id
_entity_poly.type
_entity_poly.pdbx_seq_one_letter_code
_entity_poly.pdbx_strand_id
1 'polypeptide(L)'
;MRRPGIGAVGRLSRTSAASKQDAECPHPALPQRGRETTAMTAGLDLFLIASAALLAVGGFAVVARQNAVITLLGAQFMLLAGGIAFVAFGRFGFGAQNRNGAAAMALFAGATALAQLAIGLAMAAILYREHRSFVLDADAE
;
A
#
# COMPACT_ATOMS: atom_id res chain seq x y z
N MET A 1 -57.00 9.70 43.29
CA MET A 1 -55.97 9.54 42.24
C MET A 1 -56.67 9.21 40.91
N ARG A 2 -56.62 10.15 39.95
CA ARG A 2 -57.06 10.06 38.53
C ARG A 2 -55.84 9.53 37.74
N ARG A 3 -55.86 8.62 36.73
CA ARG A 3 -56.79 8.29 35.63
C ARG A 3 -56.48 6.86 35.10
N PRO A 4 -57.38 6.23 34.30
CA PRO A 4 -57.00 5.31 33.23
C PRO A 4 -57.14 5.99 31.86
N GLY A 5 -56.38 5.52 30.86
CA GLY A 5 -56.44 6.03 29.49
C GLY A 5 -55.72 5.13 28.50
N ILE A 6 -56.36 4.04 28.12
CA ILE A 6 -56.08 3.26 26.91
C ILE A 6 -56.92 3.88 25.78
N GLY A 7 -56.32 4.10 24.61
CA GLY A 7 -57.10 4.16 23.36
C GLY A 7 -56.63 5.14 22.29
N ALA A 8 -56.70 4.64 21.05
CA ALA A 8 -56.84 5.37 19.78
C ALA A 8 -55.57 5.89 19.10
N VAL A 9 -54.95 4.96 18.38
CA VAL A 9 -54.32 5.18 17.07
C VAL A 9 -55.30 5.89 16.14
N GLY A 10 -54.99 7.13 15.75
CA GLY A 10 -55.78 7.97 14.84
C GLY A 10 -54.91 8.50 13.70
N ARG A 11 -54.80 7.68 12.66
CA ARG A 11 -54.11 7.92 11.38
C ARG A 11 -54.82 9.01 10.59
N LEU A 12 -54.28 10.22 10.49
CA LEU A 12 -54.75 11.27 9.56
C LEU A 12 -53.59 12.21 9.18
N SER A 13 -52.79 11.81 8.20
CA SER A 13 -51.93 12.73 7.42
C SER A 13 -52.44 12.71 5.98
N ARG A 14 -53.50 13.46 5.72
CA ARG A 14 -53.95 13.77 4.36
C ARG A 14 -53.03 14.84 3.75
N THR A 15 -52.95 14.82 2.42
CA THR A 15 -52.43 15.86 1.50
C THR A 15 -50.88 15.88 1.46
N SER A 16 -50.15 15.51 0.40
CA SER A 16 -50.38 15.48 -1.05
C SER A 16 -51.08 16.73 -1.60
N ALA A 17 -50.32 17.81 -1.72
CA ALA A 17 -50.33 18.73 -2.86
C ALA A 17 -49.29 19.85 -2.65
N ALA A 18 -48.55 20.15 -3.72
CA ALA A 18 -47.75 21.36 -3.96
C ALA A 18 -46.45 21.51 -3.14
N SER A 19 -45.33 22.01 -3.67
CA SER A 19 -44.94 22.45 -5.01
C SER A 19 -43.49 22.92 -4.84
N LYS A 20 -42.51 22.26 -5.46
CA LYS A 20 -41.17 22.85 -5.71
C LYS A 20 -40.32 21.97 -6.62
N GLN A 21 -40.80 21.78 -7.84
CA GLN A 21 -39.91 21.65 -8.98
C GLN A 21 -39.74 23.07 -9.55
N ASP A 22 -38.63 23.35 -10.23
CA ASP A 22 -38.35 24.63 -10.94
C ASP A 22 -37.61 25.69 -10.10
N ALA A 23 -36.30 25.52 -9.94
CA ALA A 23 -35.31 26.59 -10.15
C ALA A 23 -33.86 26.07 -10.02
N GLU A 24 -33.11 26.23 -11.12
CA GLU A 24 -31.66 26.50 -11.21
C GLU A 24 -30.59 25.45 -10.84
N CYS A 25 -29.95 24.88 -11.88
CA CYS A 25 -28.62 25.29 -12.39
C CYS A 25 -28.04 24.24 -13.37
N PRO A 26 -27.57 24.61 -14.58
CA PRO A 26 -26.76 23.72 -15.42
C PRO A 26 -25.34 23.58 -14.85
N HIS A 27 -25.05 22.44 -14.20
CA HIS A 27 -23.68 22.00 -13.97
C HIS A 27 -23.45 20.69 -14.74
N PRO A 28 -22.32 20.55 -15.47
CA PRO A 28 -21.97 19.32 -16.13
C PRO A 28 -21.56 18.31 -15.06
N ALA A 29 -22.53 17.50 -14.61
CA ALA A 29 -22.23 16.31 -13.85
C ALA A 29 -21.54 15.34 -14.81
N LEU A 30 -20.20 15.34 -14.78
CA LEU A 30 -19.40 14.30 -15.39
C LEU A 30 -20.00 12.96 -14.96
N PRO A 31 -20.29 12.04 -15.91
CA PRO A 31 -20.70 10.70 -15.54
C PRO A 31 -19.49 10.03 -14.87
N GLN A 32 -19.40 10.12 -13.55
CA GLN A 32 -18.59 9.26 -12.69
C GLN A 32 -19.25 7.86 -12.67
N ARG A 33 -19.53 7.31 -13.86
CA ARG A 33 -20.23 6.05 -14.07
C ARG A 33 -19.17 5.00 -14.38
N GLY A 34 -18.60 4.41 -13.33
CA GLY A 34 -17.77 3.21 -13.46
C GLY A 34 -16.53 3.09 -12.57
N ARG A 35 -16.42 3.83 -11.45
CA ARG A 35 -15.20 3.81 -10.62
C ARG A 35 -15.30 3.07 -9.28
N GLU A 36 -16.47 2.53 -8.93
CA GLU A 36 -16.70 1.99 -7.59
C GLU A 36 -16.49 0.47 -7.50
N THR A 37 -16.86 -0.29 -8.54
CA THR A 37 -16.59 -1.75 -8.60
C THR A 37 -15.14 -2.08 -8.91
N THR A 38 -14.38 -1.16 -9.53
CA THR A 38 -12.94 -1.31 -9.72
C THR A 38 -12.14 -1.04 -8.45
N ALA A 39 -12.66 -0.24 -7.50
CA ALA A 39 -11.87 0.25 -6.37
C ALA A 39 -11.37 -0.86 -5.43
N MET A 40 -12.17 -1.92 -5.19
CA MET A 40 -11.75 -3.03 -4.33
C MET A 40 -10.76 -3.98 -5.01
N THR A 41 -10.94 -4.27 -6.30
CA THR A 41 -9.99 -5.07 -7.09
C THR A 41 -8.72 -4.30 -7.41
N ALA A 42 -8.81 -2.98 -7.56
CA ALA A 42 -7.69 -2.09 -7.80
C ALA A 42 -6.68 -2.10 -6.65
N GLY A 43 -7.09 -2.38 -5.41
CA GLY A 43 -6.17 -2.45 -4.27
C GLY A 43 -5.11 -3.54 -4.45
N LEU A 44 -5.54 -4.77 -4.74
CA LEU A 44 -4.63 -5.89 -4.95
C LEU A 44 -3.80 -5.70 -6.23
N ASP A 45 -4.45 -5.31 -7.32
CA ASP A 45 -3.81 -5.08 -8.63
C ASP A 45 -2.71 -4.01 -8.53
N LEU A 46 -2.97 -2.90 -7.84
CA LEU A 46 -2.00 -1.83 -7.62
C LEU A 46 -0.78 -2.32 -6.84
N PHE A 47 -0.97 -3.16 -5.81
CA PHE A 47 0.12 -3.73 -5.03
C PHE A 47 0.97 -4.70 -5.86
N LEU A 48 0.34 -5.51 -6.70
CA LEU A 48 1.03 -6.44 -7.60
C LEU A 48 1.82 -5.70 -8.68
N ILE A 49 1.22 -4.70 -9.32
CA ILE A 49 1.88 -3.86 -10.33
C ILE A 49 3.05 -3.10 -9.70
N ALA A 50 2.85 -2.51 -8.53
CA ALA A 50 3.91 -1.81 -7.81
C ALA A 50 5.07 -2.75 -7.46
N SER A 51 4.79 -3.95 -6.93
CA SER A 51 5.81 -4.95 -6.63
C SER A 51 6.53 -5.42 -7.90
N ALA A 52 5.81 -5.70 -8.98
CA ALA A 52 6.40 -6.13 -10.26
C ALA A 52 7.31 -5.05 -10.86
N ALA A 53 6.88 -3.78 -10.84
CA ALA A 53 7.70 -2.66 -11.28
C ALA A 53 8.97 -2.53 -10.44
N LEU A 54 8.84 -2.64 -9.12
CA LEU A 54 9.97 -2.56 -8.19
C LEU A 54 10.95 -3.73 -8.35
N LEU A 55 10.42 -4.93 -8.60
CA LEU A 55 11.20 -6.13 -8.88
C LEU A 55 11.97 -6.00 -10.21
N ALA A 56 11.33 -5.44 -11.24
CA ALA A 56 11.96 -5.18 -12.53
C ALA A 56 13.11 -4.17 -12.40
N VAL A 57 12.92 -3.09 -11.62
CA VAL A 57 13.98 -2.12 -11.31
C VAL A 57 15.14 -2.78 -10.56
N GLY A 58 14.84 -3.60 -9.54
CA GLY A 58 15.85 -4.34 -8.79
C GLY A 58 16.63 -5.32 -9.67
N GLY A 59 15.93 -6.07 -10.53
CA GLY A 59 16.54 -7.01 -11.47
C GLY A 59 17.38 -6.32 -12.53
N PHE A 60 16.91 -5.18 -13.03
CA PHE A 60 17.70 -4.35 -13.94
C PHE A 60 18.99 -3.86 -13.28
N ALA A 61 18.94 -3.41 -12.02
CA ALA A 61 20.13 -2.98 -11.27
C ALA A 61 21.16 -4.11 -11.09
N VAL A 62 20.71 -5.36 -10.91
CA VAL A 62 21.58 -6.54 -10.80
C VAL A 62 22.27 -6.85 -12.13
N VAL A 63 21.55 -6.79 -13.25
CA VAL A 63 22.08 -7.14 -14.58
C VAL A 63 22.93 -6.02 -15.19
N ALA A 64 22.58 -4.75 -14.94
CA ALA A 64 23.14 -3.61 -15.64
C ALA A 64 24.58 -3.24 -15.23
N ARG A 65 25.12 -3.76 -14.12
CA ARG A 65 26.37 -3.24 -13.54
C ARG A 65 27.29 -4.35 -13.01
N GLN A 66 28.58 -4.20 -13.28
CA GLN A 66 29.68 -4.99 -12.69
C GLN A 66 30.07 -4.51 -11.28
N ASN A 67 29.50 -3.40 -10.80
CA ASN A 67 29.81 -2.85 -9.49
C ASN A 67 29.05 -3.60 -8.40
N ALA A 68 29.78 -4.29 -7.53
CA ALA A 68 29.21 -5.08 -6.42
C ALA A 68 28.22 -4.28 -5.57
N VAL A 69 28.47 -2.98 -5.37
CA VAL A 69 27.57 -2.07 -4.65
C VAL A 69 26.19 -1.97 -5.29
N ILE A 70 26.13 -1.80 -6.61
CA ILE A 70 24.87 -1.61 -7.33
C ILE A 70 24.12 -2.94 -7.42
N THR A 71 24.84 -4.05 -7.60
CA THR A 71 24.26 -5.39 -7.54
C THR A 71 23.66 -5.68 -6.16
N LEU A 72 24.34 -5.30 -5.07
CA LEU A 72 23.79 -5.41 -3.71
C LEU A 72 22.52 -4.56 -3.54
N LEU A 73 22.57 -3.30 -3.98
CA LEU A 73 21.44 -2.37 -3.88
C LEU A 73 20.20 -2.89 -4.62
N GLY A 74 20.41 -3.44 -5.83
CA GLY A 74 19.36 -4.12 -6.59
C GLY A 74 18.73 -5.29 -5.83
N ALA A 75 19.56 -6.12 -5.20
CA ALA A 75 19.08 -7.24 -4.38
C ALA A 75 18.22 -6.78 -3.18
N GLN A 76 18.54 -5.63 -2.55
CA GLN A 76 17.72 -5.08 -1.47
C GLN A 76 16.34 -4.63 -1.95
N PHE A 77 16.28 -4.00 -3.13
CA PHE A 77 15.01 -3.66 -3.78
C PHE A 77 14.20 -4.91 -4.17
N MET A 78 14.85 -5.98 -4.66
CA MET A 78 14.18 -7.25 -4.96
C MET A 78 13.57 -7.90 -3.71
N LEU A 79 14.30 -7.90 -2.59
CA LEU A 79 13.79 -8.38 -1.30
C LEU A 79 12.58 -7.57 -0.80
N LEU A 80 12.61 -6.24 -0.97
CA LEU A 80 11.49 -5.37 -0.61
C LEU A 80 10.26 -5.65 -1.50
N ALA A 81 10.47 -5.78 -2.81
CA ALA A 81 9.40 -6.06 -3.77
C ALA A 81 8.73 -7.42 -3.47
N GLY A 82 9.51 -8.47 -3.22
CA GLY A 82 9.01 -9.79 -2.83
C GLY A 82 8.23 -9.75 -1.52
N GLY A 83 8.71 -8.99 -0.53
CA GLY A 83 7.99 -8.77 0.72
C GLY A 83 6.61 -8.12 0.52
N ILE A 84 6.54 -7.09 -0.33
CA ILE A 84 5.27 -6.41 -0.69
C ILE A 84 4.31 -7.37 -1.40
N ALA A 85 4.78 -8.14 -2.38
CA ALA A 85 3.95 -9.13 -3.08
C ALA A 85 3.41 -10.19 -2.10
N PHE A 86 4.26 -10.70 -1.21
CA PHE A 86 3.88 -11.71 -0.23
C PHE A 86 2.83 -11.18 0.76
N VAL A 87 3.02 -9.96 1.28
CA VAL A 87 2.04 -9.31 2.17
C VAL A 87 0.71 -9.04 1.45
N ALA A 88 0.75 -8.63 0.17
CA ALA A 88 -0.45 -8.44 -0.63
C ALA A 88 -1.23 -9.75 -0.80
N PHE A 89 -0.56 -10.86 -1.15
CA PHE A 89 -1.20 -12.18 -1.21
C PHE A 89 -1.71 -12.65 0.15
N GLY A 90 -0.97 -12.41 1.23
CA GLY A 90 -1.41 -12.73 2.59
C GLY A 90 -2.68 -11.97 3.01
N ARG A 91 -2.85 -10.73 2.53
CA ARG A 91 -4.01 -9.88 2.82
C ARG A 91 -5.23 -10.23 1.96
N PHE A 92 -5.05 -10.50 0.67
CA PHE A 92 -6.15 -10.62 -0.30
C PHE A 92 -6.43 -12.06 -0.79
N GLY A 93 -5.46 -12.98 -0.73
CA GLY A 93 -5.56 -14.30 -1.37
C GLY A 93 -6.40 -15.32 -0.60
N PHE A 94 -6.12 -15.56 0.69
CA PHE A 94 -6.78 -16.64 1.46
C PHE A 94 -6.87 -16.37 2.98
N GLY A 95 -6.43 -15.20 3.45
CA GLY A 95 -6.13 -14.92 4.87
C GLY A 95 -7.19 -14.14 5.66
N ALA A 96 -8.30 -13.71 5.06
CA ALA A 96 -9.33 -12.95 5.80
C ALA A 96 -9.99 -13.77 6.93
N GLN A 97 -9.97 -15.10 6.84
CA GLN A 97 -10.63 -16.01 7.80
C GLN A 97 -9.68 -16.70 8.80
N ASN A 98 -8.36 -16.64 8.60
CA ASN A 98 -7.41 -17.32 9.48
C ASN A 98 -6.49 -16.33 10.20
N ARG A 99 -6.77 -16.08 11.50
CA ARG A 99 -5.97 -15.19 12.36
C ARG A 99 -4.48 -15.57 12.41
N ASN A 100 -4.15 -16.86 12.24
CA ASN A 100 -2.76 -17.33 12.28
C ASN A 100 -1.97 -16.93 11.01
N GLY A 101 -2.63 -16.78 9.86
CA GLY A 101 -1.99 -16.39 8.61
C GLY A 101 -1.49 -14.94 8.64
N ALA A 102 -2.29 -14.03 9.21
CA ALA A 102 -1.91 -12.62 9.34
C ALA A 102 -0.68 -12.42 10.25
N ALA A 103 -0.58 -13.18 11.34
CA ALA A 103 0.57 -13.13 12.24
C ALA A 103 1.86 -13.62 11.56
N ALA A 104 1.80 -14.71 10.80
CA ALA A 104 2.97 -15.22 10.06
C ALA A 104 3.47 -14.23 8.99
N MET A 105 2.55 -13.57 8.27
CA MET A 105 2.90 -12.54 7.27
C MET A 105 3.55 -11.32 7.91
N ALA A 106 3.06 -10.89 9.08
CA ALA A 106 3.64 -9.77 9.82
C ALA A 106 5.05 -10.08 10.33
N LEU A 107 5.27 -11.29 10.87
CA LEU A 107 6.59 -11.73 11.33
C LEU A 107 7.58 -11.88 10.16
N PHE A 108 7.14 -12.44 9.03
CA PHE A 108 7.96 -12.53 7.83
C PHE A 108 8.35 -11.14 7.30
N ALA A 109 7.38 -10.23 7.14
CA ALA A 109 7.66 -8.87 6.70
C ALA A 109 8.60 -8.11 7.65
N GLY A 110 8.43 -8.30 8.96
CA GLY A 110 9.35 -7.75 9.98
C GLY A 110 10.75 -8.35 9.89
N ALA A 111 10.87 -9.66 9.69
CA ALA A 111 12.15 -10.33 9.51
C ALA A 111 12.87 -9.85 8.24
N THR A 112 12.16 -9.69 7.11
CA THR A 112 12.72 -9.11 5.88
C THR A 112 13.20 -7.68 6.12
N ALA A 113 12.42 -6.84 6.84
CA ALA A 113 12.82 -5.48 7.17
C ALA A 113 14.10 -5.41 8.02
N LEU A 114 14.21 -6.24 9.06
CA LEU A 114 15.42 -6.33 9.89
C LEU A 114 16.63 -6.84 9.10
N ALA A 115 16.45 -7.84 8.23
CA ALA A 115 17.51 -8.35 7.37
C ALA A 115 18.04 -7.26 6.44
N GLN A 116 17.16 -6.44 5.86
CA GLN A 116 17.55 -5.33 4.98
C GLN A 116 18.33 -4.23 5.73
N LEU A 117 17.94 -3.91 6.96
CA LEU A 117 18.70 -2.99 7.82
C LEU A 117 20.14 -3.47 8.03
N ALA A 118 20.34 -4.77 8.31
CA ALA A 118 21.66 -5.35 8.49
C ALA A 118 22.49 -5.31 7.20
N ILE A 119 21.90 -5.67 6.06
CA ILE A 119 22.59 -5.64 4.75
C ILE A 119 22.96 -4.20 4.37
N GLY A 120 22.06 -3.23 4.58
CA GLY A 120 22.31 -1.82 4.32
C GLY A 120 23.42 -1.24 5.19
N LEU A 121 23.46 -1.60 6.48
CA LEU A 121 24.54 -1.20 7.39
C LEU A 121 25.88 -1.82 6.98
N ALA A 122 25.89 -3.10 6.59
CA ALA A 122 27.10 -3.77 6.13
C ALA A 122 27.65 -3.11 4.87
N MET A 123 26.78 -2.81 3.91
CA MET A 123 27.14 -2.05 2.70
C MET A 123 27.72 -0.67 3.05
N ALA A 124 27.05 0.08 3.92
CA ALA A 124 27.53 1.40 4.36
C ALA A 124 28.90 1.33 5.06
N ALA A 125 29.13 0.32 5.91
CA ALA A 125 30.39 0.12 6.61
C ALA A 125 31.55 -0.21 5.64
N ILE A 126 31.30 -1.04 4.63
CA ILE A 126 32.28 -1.35 3.58
C ILE A 126 32.61 -0.09 2.79
N LEU A 127 31.59 0.65 2.36
CA LEU A 127 31.77 1.88 1.59
C LEU A 127 32.57 2.94 2.38
N TYR A 128 32.28 3.08 3.68
CA TYR A 128 33.01 3.99 4.56
C TYR A 128 34.48 3.60 4.76
N ARG A 129 34.80 2.29 4.80
CA ARG A 129 36.20 1.82 4.84
C ARG A 129 36.94 2.16 3.55
N GLU A 130 36.32 1.95 2.40
CA GLU A 130 36.92 2.19 1.09
C GLU A 130 37.13 3.69 0.82
N HIS A 131 36.20 4.56 1.22
CA HIS A 131 36.40 6.01 1.07
C HIS A 131 37.53 6.59 1.93
N ARG A 132 37.94 5.88 3.00
CA ARG A 132 39.02 6.34 3.89
C ARG A 132 40.42 6.07 3.33
N SER A 133 40.58 5.15 2.38
CA SER A 133 41.86 4.89 1.71
C SER A 133 42.14 5.82 0.53
N PHE A 134 41.12 6.51 -0.02
CA PHE A 134 41.31 7.53 -1.06
C PHE A 134 41.77 8.89 -0.52
N VAL A 135 41.86 9.07 0.80
CA VAL A 135 42.31 10.34 1.45
C VAL A 135 43.71 10.22 2.07
N LEU A 136 44.58 9.38 1.50
CA LEU A 136 45.97 9.23 1.94
C LEU A 136 47.00 9.28 0.81
N ASP A 137 46.64 9.83 -0.36
CA ASP A 137 47.65 10.29 -1.32
C ASP A 137 47.22 11.65 -1.89
N ALA A 138 47.24 12.62 -0.98
CA ALA A 138 47.46 14.01 -1.33
C ALA A 138 48.84 14.38 -0.76
N ASP A 139 49.86 13.59 -1.12
CA ASP A 139 51.23 14.08 -1.17
C ASP A 139 51.29 15.06 -2.36
N ALA A 140 50.84 16.28 -2.13
CA ALA A 140 51.19 17.43 -2.95
C ALA A 140 52.44 18.05 -2.34
N GLU A 141 53.54 18.01 -3.11
CA GLU A 141 54.77 18.80 -2.91
C GLU A 141 54.51 20.24 -2.43
#